data_AF-A0A6J1SVK5-F1
#
_entry.id   AF-A0A6J1SVK5-F1
#
_cell.length_a   1.000
_cell.length_b   1.000
_cell.length_c   1.000
_cell.angle_alpha   90.00
_cell.angle_beta   90.00
_cell.angle_gamma   90.00
#
_symmetry.space_group_name_H-M   'P 1'
#
loop_
_entity.id
_entity.type
_entity.pdbx_description
1 polymer ?
#
loop_
_entity_poly.entity_id
_entity_poly.type
_entity_poly.pdbx_seq_one_letter_code
_entity_poly.pdbx_strand_id
1 'polypeptide(L)'
;MLNSSGAGSAKVYVPAVLALVLLSGLQSARASLSSDRETFQRALPKAAAPARRTRLIPSFHEFQHCKDKDHYLRITDVNIELAETGDELWTVGFNVLQPSKSFQRFRVNIEKCHLDRGACESWNSWSWDVSVCSLLFVNGTVWAPLVQNIVPRFSCPVKEGHYVAVNSTLDIDTLVKTVKHVPVLKHSWRIEVQLYNERKELHICFNVLAKLSRVVVRN
;
A
#
# COMPACT_ATOMS: atom_id res chain seq x y z
N MET A 1 -20.88 1.38 48.02
CA MET A 1 -19.83 0.41 47.70
C MET A 1 -20.18 -0.29 46.40
N LEU A 2 -19.52 0.08 45.31
CA LEU A 2 -19.04 -0.81 44.26
C LEU A 2 -18.21 0.06 43.31
N ASN A 3 -16.97 -0.36 43.18
CA ASN A 3 -15.84 0.34 42.61
C ASN A 3 -15.48 -0.37 41.29
N SER A 4 -14.77 0.33 40.40
CA SER A 4 -14.13 -0.16 39.16
C SER A 4 -15.08 -0.49 37.99
N SER A 5 -14.73 -0.29 36.72
CA SER A 5 -13.39 -0.33 36.13
C SER A 5 -13.32 0.51 34.85
N GLY A 6 -12.17 1.16 34.65
CA GLY A 6 -11.93 2.16 33.61
C GLY A 6 -11.86 1.59 32.19
N ALA A 7 -12.40 2.38 31.27
CA ALA A 7 -12.22 2.23 29.83
C ALA A 7 -10.75 2.54 29.46
N GLY A 8 -9.91 1.51 29.47
CA GLY A 8 -8.61 1.55 28.83
C GLY A 8 -8.79 1.67 27.33
N SER A 9 -8.63 2.88 26.79
CA SER A 9 -8.55 3.14 25.36
C SER A 9 -7.34 2.41 24.78
N ALA A 10 -7.56 1.22 24.22
CA ALA A 10 -6.53 0.50 23.48
C ALA A 10 -6.21 1.29 22.21
N LYS A 11 -5.18 2.16 22.29
CA LYS A 11 -4.51 2.71 21.12
C LYS A 11 -3.83 1.54 20.41
N VAL A 12 -4.52 0.93 19.46
CA VAL A 12 -3.93 -0.06 18.57
C VAL A 12 -2.99 0.71 17.63
N TYR A 13 -1.70 0.70 17.97
CA TYR A 13 -0.61 1.26 17.17
C TYR A 13 -0.40 0.38 15.92
N VAL A 14 -1.25 0.53 14.90
CA VAL A 14 -1.09 -0.16 13.60
C VAL A 14 -0.06 0.45 12.64
N PRO A 15 0.41 1.72 12.76
CA PRO A 15 1.57 2.15 11.95
C PRO A 15 2.81 1.31 12.24
N ALA A 16 2.85 0.69 13.42
CA ALA A 16 3.92 -0.19 13.84
C ALA A 16 3.90 -1.53 13.08
N VAL A 17 2.79 -2.05 12.55
CA VAL A 17 2.79 -3.37 11.88
C VAL A 17 3.39 -3.28 10.49
N LEU A 18 3.11 -2.20 9.73
CA LEU A 18 3.78 -1.98 8.45
C LEU A 18 5.28 -1.63 8.65
N ALA A 19 5.61 -0.89 9.72
CA ALA A 19 6.99 -0.60 10.10
C ALA A 19 7.74 -1.81 10.67
N LEU A 20 7.10 -2.67 11.47
CA LEU A 20 7.68 -3.90 12.05
C LEU A 20 7.88 -4.97 11.00
N VAL A 21 7.01 -5.05 9.98
CA VAL A 21 7.14 -6.01 8.86
C VAL A 21 8.27 -5.63 7.90
N LEU A 22 8.67 -4.35 7.88
CA LEU A 22 9.85 -3.89 7.13
C LEU A 22 11.13 -3.83 8.00
N LEU A 23 10.99 -3.78 9.32
CA LEU A 23 12.10 -3.84 10.28
C LEU A 23 12.49 -5.27 10.68
N SER A 24 11.63 -6.27 10.51
CA SER A 24 11.96 -7.67 10.84
C SER A 24 12.95 -8.33 9.87
N GLY A 25 13.25 -7.69 8.74
CA GLY A 25 14.36 -8.05 7.86
C GLY A 25 15.71 -7.38 8.20
N LEU A 26 15.78 -6.58 9.28
CA LEU A 26 16.96 -5.80 9.68
C LEU A 26 17.39 -6.14 11.11
N GLN A 27 17.94 -7.34 11.30
CA GLN A 27 18.83 -7.64 12.42
C GLN A 27 20.22 -8.05 11.90
N SER A 28 20.93 -7.13 11.27
CA SER A 28 22.40 -7.12 11.30
C SER A 28 22.94 -5.78 10.80
N ALA A 29 23.17 -4.85 11.73
CA ALA A 29 24.20 -3.81 11.65
C ALA A 29 24.07 -2.89 12.88
N ARG A 30 24.81 -3.23 13.96
CA ARG A 30 25.20 -2.23 14.96
C ARG A 30 26.40 -1.48 14.38
N ALA A 31 26.25 -0.18 14.16
CA ALA A 31 27.38 0.73 14.02
C ALA A 31 27.29 1.80 15.10
N SER A 32 28.39 1.94 15.82
CA SER A 32 28.70 2.89 16.88
C SER A 32 28.58 4.34 16.42
N LEU A 33 27.96 5.18 17.23
CA LEU A 33 28.00 6.64 17.12
C LEU A 33 29.05 7.19 18.08
N SER A 34 30.10 7.82 17.55
CA SER A 34 30.99 8.70 18.28
C SER A 34 30.44 10.13 18.23
N SER A 35 30.56 10.81 19.37
CA SER A 35 30.12 12.16 19.65
C SER A 35 31.26 13.13 19.39
N ASP A 36 31.09 14.07 18.46
CA ASP A 36 31.90 15.29 18.44
C ASP A 36 31.02 16.53 18.30
N ARG A 37 31.31 17.50 19.16
CA ARG A 37 30.54 18.71 19.43
C ARG A 37 31.44 19.88 19.06
N GLU A 38 31.23 20.47 17.89
CA GLU A 38 31.88 21.73 17.51
C GLU A 38 30.89 22.90 17.41
N THR A 39 31.38 24.03 17.90
CA THR A 39 30.71 25.30 18.14
C THR A 39 30.62 26.11 16.85
N PHE A 40 29.42 26.56 16.46
CA PHE A 40 29.22 27.33 15.22
C PHE A 40 28.72 28.76 15.50
N GLN A 41 29.54 29.75 15.12
CA GLN A 41 29.16 31.17 15.06
C GLN A 41 28.17 31.38 13.90
N ARG A 42 27.01 31.99 14.19
CA ARG A 42 25.91 32.20 13.21
C ARG A 42 26.10 33.49 12.42
N ALA A 43 26.33 33.34 11.12
CA ALA A 43 25.98 34.35 10.13
C ALA A 43 24.47 34.27 9.80
N LEU A 44 23.82 35.42 9.57
CA LEU A 44 22.40 35.51 9.20
C LEU A 44 22.15 34.81 7.85
N PRO A 45 21.25 33.81 7.79
CA PRO A 45 21.04 33.03 6.57
C PRO A 45 20.33 33.88 5.51
N LYS A 46 20.92 33.91 4.30
CA LYS A 46 20.24 34.32 3.06
C LYS A 46 18.90 33.60 2.95
N ALA A 47 17.84 34.34 2.62
CA ALA A 47 16.51 33.77 2.40
C ALA A 47 16.60 32.58 1.45
N ALA A 48 16.35 31.38 1.99
CA ALA A 48 16.39 30.15 1.22
C ALA A 48 15.31 30.20 0.13
N ALA A 49 15.69 29.89 -1.10
CA ALA A 49 14.72 29.73 -2.18
C ALA A 49 13.63 28.73 -1.74
N PRO A 50 12.35 28.97 -2.11
CA PRO A 50 11.26 28.09 -1.70
C PRO A 50 11.56 26.65 -2.13
N ALA A 51 11.54 25.74 -1.16
CA ALA A 51 11.84 24.34 -1.40
C ALA A 51 10.85 23.77 -2.43
N ARG A 52 11.38 23.23 -3.54
CA ARG A 52 10.55 22.56 -4.55
C ARG A 52 9.93 21.31 -3.94
N ARG A 53 8.59 21.22 -3.94
CA ARG A 53 7.87 20.03 -3.47
C ARG A 53 7.98 18.93 -4.53
N THR A 54 8.40 17.74 -4.11
CA THR A 54 8.44 16.55 -4.97
C THR A 54 7.48 15.50 -4.46
N ARG A 55 6.91 14.72 -5.37
CA ARG A 55 6.04 13.58 -5.05
C ARG A 55 6.48 12.33 -5.80
N LEU A 56 6.14 11.18 -5.25
CA LEU A 56 6.31 9.89 -5.89
C LEU A 56 5.04 9.54 -6.66
N ILE A 57 5.19 9.29 -7.95
CA ILE A 57 4.10 8.88 -8.84
C ILE A 57 4.45 7.51 -9.43
N PRO A 58 3.57 6.50 -9.29
CA PRO A 58 3.70 5.23 -9.97
C PRO A 58 3.33 5.36 -11.46
N SER A 59 4.19 4.84 -12.34
CA SER A 59 3.85 4.63 -13.74
C SER A 59 3.45 3.17 -13.92
N PHE A 60 2.17 2.90 -14.17
CA PHE A 60 1.64 1.55 -14.36
C PHE A 60 1.87 1.07 -15.78
N HIS A 61 2.51 -0.09 -15.91
CA HIS A 61 2.70 -0.81 -17.16
C HIS A 61 1.70 -1.96 -17.30
N GLU A 62 1.27 -2.53 -16.17
CA GLU A 62 0.29 -3.61 -16.11
C GLU A 62 -0.60 -3.37 -14.88
N PHE A 63 -1.91 -3.44 -15.06
CA PHE A 63 -2.89 -3.49 -13.97
C PHE A 63 -4.03 -4.38 -14.46
N GLN A 64 -3.96 -5.67 -14.14
CA GLN A 64 -4.92 -6.64 -14.66
C GLN A 64 -5.15 -7.78 -13.68
N HIS A 65 -6.21 -8.55 -13.93
CA HIS A 65 -6.45 -9.80 -13.24
C HIS A 65 -5.40 -10.86 -13.54
N CYS A 66 -5.21 -11.78 -12.59
CA CYS A 66 -4.49 -13.01 -12.84
C CYS A 66 -5.25 -13.82 -13.90
N LYS A 67 -4.60 -14.14 -15.02
CA LYS A 67 -5.23 -14.87 -16.15
C LYS A 67 -5.20 -16.39 -15.96
N ASP A 68 -4.29 -16.84 -15.12
CA ASP A 68 -3.96 -18.24 -14.83
C ASP A 68 -4.74 -18.81 -13.64
N LYS A 69 -5.59 -18.01 -13.00
CA LYS A 69 -6.30 -18.37 -11.76
C LYS A 69 -7.74 -17.90 -11.83
N ASP A 70 -8.67 -18.80 -11.50
CA ASP A 70 -10.07 -18.43 -11.33
C ASP A 70 -10.27 -17.65 -10.04
N HIS A 71 -11.01 -16.54 -10.13
CA HIS A 71 -11.35 -15.71 -8.99
C HIS A 71 -12.68 -14.99 -9.16
N TYR A 72 -13.28 -14.57 -8.05
CA TYR A 72 -14.65 -14.05 -8.00
C TYR A 72 -14.77 -12.53 -8.14
N LEU A 73 -13.68 -11.78 -8.27
CA LEU A 73 -13.72 -10.33 -8.56
C LEU A 73 -13.38 -10.04 -10.02
N ARG A 74 -14.19 -9.27 -10.74
CA ARG A 74 -13.94 -8.83 -12.12
C ARG A 74 -14.00 -7.31 -12.23
N ILE A 75 -12.88 -6.67 -12.51
CA ILE A 75 -12.75 -5.26 -12.86
C ILE A 75 -13.49 -5.04 -14.18
N THR A 76 -14.39 -4.06 -14.18
CA THR A 76 -15.19 -3.66 -15.34
C THR A 76 -14.61 -2.43 -16.02
N ASP A 77 -14.09 -1.50 -15.22
CA ASP A 77 -13.57 -0.22 -15.69
C ASP A 77 -12.44 0.25 -14.77
N VAL A 78 -11.50 0.96 -15.36
CA VAL A 78 -10.40 1.63 -14.66
C VAL A 78 -10.20 2.97 -15.34
N ASN A 79 -10.38 4.04 -14.58
CA ASN A 79 -10.01 5.39 -14.97
C ASN A 79 -8.99 5.93 -13.96
N ILE A 80 -7.89 6.48 -14.48
CA ILE A 80 -6.82 7.04 -13.66
C ILE A 80 -6.60 8.47 -14.15
N GLU A 81 -6.86 9.43 -13.28
CA GLU A 81 -6.70 10.86 -13.56
C GLU A 81 -5.61 11.44 -12.68
N LEU A 82 -4.76 12.30 -13.23
CA LEU A 82 -3.77 13.04 -12.44
C LEU A 82 -4.37 14.40 -12.04
N ALA A 83 -4.64 14.58 -10.75
CA ALA A 83 -5.13 15.84 -10.23
C ALA A 83 -4.06 16.94 -10.31
N GLU A 84 -4.49 18.21 -10.31
CA GLU A 84 -3.59 19.37 -10.31
C GLU A 84 -2.62 19.37 -9.12
N THR A 85 -3.04 18.78 -7.99
CA THR A 85 -2.23 18.60 -6.78
C THR A 85 -1.11 17.57 -6.93
N GLY A 86 -1.06 16.87 -8.06
CA GLY A 86 -0.15 15.76 -8.35
C GLY A 86 -0.58 14.42 -7.74
N ASP A 87 -1.82 14.33 -7.27
CA ASP A 87 -2.40 13.08 -6.75
C ASP A 87 -3.02 12.27 -7.89
N GLU A 88 -2.81 10.96 -7.89
CA GLU A 88 -3.51 10.06 -8.82
C GLU A 88 -4.88 9.68 -8.25
N LEU A 89 -5.93 10.03 -8.98
CA LEU A 89 -7.31 9.72 -8.67
C LEU A 89 -7.75 8.51 -9.48
N TRP A 90 -8.13 7.46 -8.77
CA TRP A 90 -8.56 6.19 -9.30
C TRP A 90 -10.07 6.08 -9.22
N THR A 91 -10.70 5.82 -10.35
CA THR A 91 -12.06 5.30 -10.39
C THR A 91 -12.01 3.88 -10.95
N VAL A 92 -12.44 2.91 -10.14
CA VAL A 92 -12.37 1.49 -10.47
C VAL A 92 -13.70 0.84 -10.20
N GLY A 93 -14.44 0.47 -11.23
CA GLY A 93 -15.58 -0.41 -11.13
C GLY A 93 -15.19 -1.88 -11.21
N PHE A 94 -15.87 -2.71 -10.41
CA PHE A 94 -15.68 -4.14 -10.38
C PHE A 94 -16.94 -4.88 -9.92
N ASN A 95 -17.09 -6.11 -10.38
CA ASN A 95 -18.15 -7.03 -9.98
C ASN A 95 -17.58 -8.08 -9.02
N VAL A 96 -18.28 -8.31 -7.92
CA VAL A 96 -18.11 -9.48 -7.08
C VAL A 96 -19.12 -10.52 -7.54
N LEU A 97 -18.64 -11.65 -8.04
CA LEU A 97 -19.42 -12.73 -8.65
C LEU A 97 -19.93 -13.77 -7.65
N GLN A 98 -19.33 -13.83 -6.47
CA GLN A 98 -19.74 -14.76 -5.42
C GLN A 98 -19.60 -14.05 -4.07
N PRO A 99 -20.59 -14.16 -3.16
CA PRO A 99 -20.45 -13.59 -1.83
C PRO A 99 -19.35 -14.30 -1.01
N SER A 100 -18.80 -13.64 0.00
CA SER A 100 -17.83 -14.24 0.92
C SER A 100 -18.09 -13.77 2.34
N LYS A 101 -18.19 -14.72 3.28
CA LYS A 101 -18.49 -14.41 4.68
C LYS A 101 -17.31 -13.73 5.36
N SER A 102 -16.11 -14.21 5.06
CA SER A 102 -14.88 -13.65 5.57
C SER A 102 -13.70 -13.97 4.65
N PHE A 103 -12.58 -13.32 4.88
CA PHE A 103 -11.32 -13.65 4.24
C PHE A 103 -10.40 -14.33 5.24
N GLN A 104 -9.79 -15.44 4.82
CA GLN A 104 -8.90 -16.24 5.65
C GLN A 104 -7.43 -15.98 5.36
N ARG A 105 -7.09 -15.61 4.12
CA ARG A 105 -5.70 -15.38 3.73
C ARG A 105 -5.57 -14.23 2.77
N PHE A 106 -4.62 -13.35 3.05
CA PHE A 106 -4.16 -12.33 2.12
C PHE A 106 -2.69 -12.60 1.80
N ARG A 107 -2.34 -12.69 0.53
CA ARG A 107 -0.98 -12.96 0.08
C ARG A 107 -0.55 -11.88 -0.91
N VAL A 108 0.69 -11.44 -0.77
CA VAL A 108 1.32 -10.46 -1.66
C VAL A 108 2.68 -11.02 -2.08
N ASN A 109 2.86 -11.27 -3.36
CA ASN A 109 4.15 -11.64 -3.94
C ASN A 109 4.73 -10.40 -4.63
N ILE A 110 6.01 -10.11 -4.39
CA ILE A 110 6.71 -8.97 -4.97
C ILE A 110 7.92 -9.46 -5.71
N GLU A 111 8.01 -9.07 -6.97
CA GLU A 111 9.15 -9.32 -7.82
C GLU A 111 9.75 -7.99 -8.26
N LYS A 112 11.07 -7.98 -8.34
CA LYS A 112 11.86 -6.87 -8.85
C LYS A 112 12.11 -7.12 -10.33
N CYS A 113 11.66 -6.20 -11.18
CA CYS A 113 11.74 -6.33 -12.63
C CYS A 113 12.75 -5.38 -13.25
N HIS A 114 13.53 -5.94 -14.18
CA HIS A 114 14.45 -5.25 -15.08
C HIS A 114 13.78 -5.17 -16.45
N LEU A 115 13.02 -4.09 -16.71
CA LEU A 115 12.23 -3.94 -17.94
C LEU A 115 13.10 -4.00 -19.21
N ASP A 116 14.35 -3.55 -19.12
CA ASP A 116 15.34 -3.60 -20.19
C ASP A 116 15.72 -5.04 -20.59
N ARG A 117 15.63 -5.98 -19.65
CA ARG A 117 16.00 -7.39 -19.84
C ARG A 117 14.79 -8.33 -19.94
N GLY A 118 13.57 -7.80 -19.75
CA GLY A 118 12.35 -8.60 -19.72
C GLY A 118 12.32 -9.65 -18.60
N ALA A 119 13.10 -9.47 -17.53
CA ALA A 119 13.24 -10.45 -16.45
C ALA A 119 12.79 -9.86 -15.11
N CYS A 120 12.12 -10.67 -14.30
CA CYS A 120 11.74 -10.37 -12.93
C CYS A 120 12.35 -11.42 -11.98
N GLU A 121 12.86 -10.98 -10.84
CA GLU A 121 13.38 -11.84 -9.77
C GLU A 121 12.51 -11.70 -8.52
N SER A 122 12.28 -12.82 -7.82
CA SER A 122 11.54 -12.79 -6.56
C SER A 122 12.27 -11.94 -5.52
N TRP A 123 11.56 -10.97 -4.95
CA TRP A 123 12.12 -10.08 -3.93
C TRP A 123 11.59 -10.42 -2.55
N ASN A 124 10.26 -10.54 -2.41
CA ASN A 124 9.64 -10.86 -1.14
C ASN A 124 8.24 -11.46 -1.34
N SER A 125 7.75 -12.19 -0.34
CA SER A 125 6.38 -12.68 -0.29
C SER A 125 5.85 -12.53 1.13
N TRP A 126 4.63 -12.02 1.26
CA TRP A 126 3.94 -11.88 2.53
C TRP A 126 2.63 -12.65 2.52
N SER A 127 2.28 -13.20 3.67
CA SER A 127 1.00 -13.87 3.88
C SER A 127 0.47 -13.47 5.26
N TRP A 128 -0.81 -13.14 5.32
CA TRP A 128 -1.54 -12.88 6.55
C TRP A 128 -2.73 -13.83 6.62
N ASP A 129 -2.82 -14.60 7.69
CA ASP A 129 -3.88 -15.59 7.90
C ASP A 129 -4.86 -15.21 9.03
N VAL A 130 -4.58 -14.14 9.78
CA VAL A 130 -5.36 -13.75 10.96
C VAL A 130 -6.02 -12.40 10.71
N SER A 131 -7.32 -12.33 11.00
CA SER A 131 -8.12 -11.10 10.97
C SER A 131 -8.01 -10.32 9.63
N VAL A 132 -7.97 -11.03 8.50
CA VAL A 132 -7.77 -10.43 7.17
C VAL A 132 -8.85 -9.41 6.84
N CYS A 133 -10.11 -9.67 7.18
CA CYS A 133 -11.18 -8.68 7.04
C CYS A 133 -10.83 -7.38 7.78
N SER A 134 -10.41 -7.46 9.04
CA SER A 134 -10.01 -6.27 9.80
C SER A 134 -8.84 -5.56 9.12
N LEU A 135 -7.82 -6.30 8.67
CA LEU A 135 -6.65 -5.73 7.98
C LEU A 135 -7.03 -4.91 6.73
N LEU A 136 -7.99 -5.38 5.93
CA LEU A 136 -8.45 -4.67 4.73
C LEU A 136 -9.09 -3.31 5.05
N PHE A 137 -9.74 -3.19 6.22
CA PHE A 137 -10.47 -1.99 6.64
C PHE A 137 -9.72 -1.15 7.66
N VAL A 138 -8.47 -1.49 7.99
CA VAL A 138 -7.66 -0.70 8.94
C VAL A 138 -7.21 0.62 8.29
N ASN A 139 -7.50 1.71 8.99
CA ASN A 139 -7.04 3.05 8.64
C ASN A 139 -5.51 3.16 8.70
N GLY A 140 -4.95 4.03 7.85
CA GLY A 140 -3.51 4.28 7.81
C GLY A 140 -2.70 3.20 7.08
N THR A 141 -3.37 2.23 6.45
CA THR A 141 -2.74 1.34 5.46
C THR A 141 -2.68 2.02 4.10
N VAL A 142 -1.77 1.57 3.23
CA VAL A 142 -1.56 2.17 1.89
C VAL A 142 -2.80 2.05 1.00
N TRP A 143 -3.61 1.01 1.21
CA TRP A 143 -4.86 0.75 0.49
C TRP A 143 -6.11 1.30 1.18
N ALA A 144 -6.00 1.87 2.39
CA ALA A 144 -7.16 2.36 3.13
C ALA A 144 -7.99 3.38 2.34
N PRO A 145 -7.41 4.41 1.68
CA PRO A 145 -8.21 5.39 0.94
C PRO A 145 -9.00 4.74 -0.21
N LEU A 146 -8.38 3.77 -0.90
CA LEU A 146 -9.04 2.99 -1.94
C LEU A 146 -10.24 2.22 -1.40
N VAL A 147 -10.08 1.47 -0.31
CA VAL A 147 -11.14 0.62 0.25
C VAL A 147 -12.29 1.44 0.84
N GLN A 148 -11.97 2.57 1.48
CA GLN A 148 -12.97 3.44 2.12
C GLN A 148 -13.89 4.13 1.11
N ASN A 149 -13.41 4.35 -0.11
CA ASN A 149 -14.16 5.01 -1.18
C ASN A 149 -14.96 4.04 -2.07
N ILE A 150 -15.03 2.76 -1.71
CA ILE A 150 -15.84 1.77 -2.44
C ILE A 150 -17.33 1.93 -2.12
N VAL A 151 -18.14 2.02 -3.16
CA VAL A 151 -19.60 2.10 -3.13
C VAL A 151 -20.21 0.95 -3.94
N PRO A 152 -21.17 0.16 -3.39
CA PRO A 152 -21.62 0.18 -2.01
C PRO A 152 -20.50 -0.22 -1.05
N ARG A 153 -20.63 0.11 0.24
CA ARG A 153 -19.56 -0.10 1.23
C ARG A 153 -19.03 -1.53 1.17
N PHE A 154 -17.74 -1.66 0.84
CA PHE A 154 -17.04 -2.94 0.92
C PHE A 154 -16.81 -3.26 2.41
N SER A 155 -17.36 -4.37 2.88
CA SER A 155 -17.24 -4.82 4.27
C SER A 155 -17.44 -6.34 4.32
N CYS A 156 -16.87 -7.02 5.32
CA CYS A 156 -17.20 -8.43 5.56
C CYS A 156 -18.52 -8.53 6.36
N PRO A 157 -19.48 -9.39 5.97
CA PRO A 157 -19.47 -10.26 4.79
C PRO A 157 -19.63 -9.47 3.48
N VAL A 158 -18.84 -9.84 2.47
CA VAL A 158 -18.89 -9.21 1.13
C VAL A 158 -20.04 -9.84 0.35
N LYS A 159 -20.89 -8.99 -0.24
CA LYS A 159 -22.02 -9.40 -1.05
C LYS A 159 -21.62 -9.49 -2.52
N GLU A 160 -22.36 -10.30 -3.27
CA GLU A 160 -22.33 -10.25 -4.72
C GLU A 160 -22.90 -8.91 -5.20
N GLY A 161 -22.36 -8.38 -6.30
CA GLY A 161 -22.86 -7.17 -6.91
C GLY A 161 -21.78 -6.34 -7.59
N HIS A 162 -22.22 -5.18 -8.09
CA HIS A 162 -21.34 -4.19 -8.68
C HIS A 162 -20.87 -3.18 -7.62
N TYR A 163 -19.58 -2.88 -7.65
CA TYR A 163 -18.89 -1.98 -6.74
C TYR A 163 -18.06 -0.99 -7.54
N VAL A 164 -17.93 0.22 -7.04
CA VAL A 164 -17.11 1.27 -7.65
C VAL A 164 -16.31 1.97 -6.55
N ALA A 165 -14.99 1.99 -6.68
CA ALA A 165 -14.14 2.90 -5.94
C ALA A 165 -14.07 4.22 -6.72
N VAL A 166 -14.43 5.37 -6.12
CA VAL A 166 -14.48 6.66 -6.84
C VAL A 166 -13.45 7.63 -6.28
N ASN A 167 -12.67 8.26 -7.15
CA ASN A 167 -11.64 9.26 -6.80
C ASN A 167 -10.71 8.81 -5.66
N SER A 168 -10.37 7.53 -5.69
CA SER A 168 -9.52 6.89 -4.71
C SER A 168 -8.06 7.23 -4.94
N THR A 169 -7.28 7.31 -3.88
CA THR A 169 -5.83 7.54 -3.96
C THR A 169 -5.08 6.37 -3.31
N LEU A 170 -3.79 6.27 -3.61
CA LEU A 170 -2.86 5.39 -2.90
C LEU A 170 -1.83 6.25 -2.17
N ASP A 171 -1.60 5.99 -0.89
CA ASP A 171 -0.59 6.71 -0.10
C ASP A 171 0.82 6.11 -0.32
N ILE A 172 1.35 6.35 -1.52
CA ILE A 172 2.67 5.86 -1.94
C ILE A 172 3.80 6.53 -1.15
N ASP A 173 3.62 7.78 -0.73
CA ASP A 173 4.61 8.50 0.06
C ASP A 173 4.81 7.84 1.44
N THR A 174 3.72 7.41 2.09
CA THR A 174 3.80 6.65 3.35
C THR A 174 4.45 5.29 3.13
N LEU A 175 4.12 4.58 2.05
CA LEU A 175 4.77 3.32 1.70
C LEU A 175 6.30 3.48 1.61
N VAL A 176 6.78 4.45 0.84
CA VAL A 176 8.22 4.66 0.62
C VAL A 176 8.95 5.12 1.89
N LYS A 177 8.30 5.92 2.74
CA LYS A 177 8.86 6.28 4.06
C LYS A 177 9.05 5.08 4.97
N THR A 178 8.26 4.02 4.78
CA THR A 178 8.35 2.81 5.58
C THR A 178 9.42 1.85 5.04
N VAL A 179 9.63 1.81 3.72
CA VAL A 179 10.62 0.94 3.05
C VAL A 179 11.99 1.61 2.81
N LYS A 180 12.53 2.41 3.73
CA LYS A 180 13.72 3.28 3.49
C LYS A 180 14.95 2.58 2.88
N HIS A 181 15.12 1.28 3.10
CA HIS A 181 16.26 0.50 2.62
C HIS A 181 16.02 -0.21 1.28
N VAL A 182 14.80 -0.16 0.75
CA VAL A 182 14.44 -0.78 -0.51
C VAL A 182 14.68 0.23 -1.64
N PRO A 183 15.45 -0.11 -2.69
CA PRO A 183 15.74 0.79 -3.81
C PRO A 183 14.53 0.92 -4.77
N VAL A 184 13.38 1.36 -4.24
CA VAL A 184 12.10 1.38 -4.95
C VAL A 184 12.10 2.19 -6.25
N LEU A 185 12.95 3.22 -6.33
CA LEU A 185 13.07 4.09 -7.51
C LEU A 185 13.94 3.50 -8.63
N LYS A 186 14.77 2.49 -8.34
CA LYS A 186 15.74 1.95 -9.31
C LYS A 186 15.15 0.86 -10.19
N HIS A 187 14.05 0.25 -9.77
CA HIS A 187 13.47 -0.93 -10.39
C HIS A 187 12.00 -0.73 -10.72
N SER A 188 11.50 -1.57 -11.63
CA SER A 188 10.06 -1.76 -11.76
C SER A 188 9.65 -2.91 -10.85
N TRP A 189 8.42 -2.89 -10.37
CA TRP A 189 7.94 -3.83 -9.37
C TRP A 189 6.71 -4.53 -9.91
N ARG A 190 6.77 -5.86 -9.94
CA ARG A 190 5.60 -6.70 -10.20
C ARG A 190 5.06 -7.15 -8.86
N ILE A 191 3.81 -6.83 -8.59
CA ILE A 191 3.11 -7.13 -7.35
C ILE A 191 1.91 -7.98 -7.72
N GLU A 192 1.90 -9.22 -7.25
CA GLU A 192 0.73 -10.09 -7.32
C GLU A 192 0.05 -10.10 -5.96
N VAL A 193 -1.24 -9.78 -5.94
CA VAL A 193 -2.04 -9.77 -4.71
C VAL A 193 -3.14 -10.80 -4.82
N GLN A 194 -3.29 -11.61 -3.78
CA GLN A 194 -4.26 -12.68 -3.68
C GLN A 194 -5.05 -12.57 -2.38
N LEU A 195 -6.36 -12.73 -2.46
CA LEU A 195 -7.25 -12.77 -1.30
C LEU A 195 -8.10 -14.04 -1.36
N TYR A 196 -8.07 -14.83 -0.30
CA TYR A 196 -8.80 -16.09 -0.19
C TYR A 196 -9.97 -15.98 0.80
N ASN A 197 -11.12 -16.52 0.42
CA ASN A 197 -12.33 -16.52 1.24
C ASN A 197 -12.33 -17.62 2.33
N GLU A 198 -13.44 -17.75 3.06
CA GLU A 198 -13.60 -18.76 4.11
C GLU A 198 -13.59 -20.21 3.61
N ARG A 199 -13.76 -20.41 2.30
CA ARG A 199 -13.71 -21.71 1.62
C ARG A 199 -12.33 -22.03 1.06
N LYS A 200 -11.34 -21.16 1.31
CA LYS A 200 -9.98 -21.21 0.73
C LYS A 200 -9.96 -21.07 -0.80
N GLU A 201 -11.03 -20.55 -1.38
CA GLU A 201 -11.11 -20.23 -2.80
C GLU A 201 -10.54 -18.83 -3.03
N LEU A 202 -9.93 -18.61 -4.19
CA LEU A 202 -9.37 -17.32 -4.55
C LEU A 202 -10.50 -16.35 -4.88
N HIS A 203 -10.66 -15.33 -4.06
CA HIS A 203 -11.71 -14.32 -4.23
C HIS A 203 -11.25 -13.16 -5.10
N ILE A 204 -10.02 -12.68 -4.85
CA ILE A 204 -9.40 -11.58 -5.59
C ILE A 204 -8.02 -12.02 -6.05
N CYS A 205 -7.68 -11.76 -7.31
CA CYS A 205 -6.33 -11.86 -7.80
C CYS A 205 -6.04 -10.74 -8.81
N PHE A 206 -4.96 -9.99 -8.58
CA PHE A 206 -4.49 -8.98 -9.52
C PHE A 206 -2.97 -8.93 -9.57
N ASN A 207 -2.47 -8.58 -10.76
CA ASN A 207 -1.09 -8.31 -11.07
C ASN A 207 -0.93 -6.83 -11.40
N VAL A 208 0.03 -6.19 -10.73
CA VAL A 208 0.43 -4.82 -10.98
C VAL A 208 1.90 -4.81 -11.39
N LEU A 209 2.24 -4.23 -12.53
CA LEU A 209 3.61 -3.88 -12.89
C LEU A 209 3.72 -2.37 -12.90
N ALA A 210 4.52 -1.79 -12.01
CA ALA A 210 4.68 -0.35 -11.92
C ALA A 210 6.12 0.08 -11.67
N LYS A 211 6.46 1.29 -12.10
CA LYS A 211 7.73 1.95 -11.79
C LYS A 211 7.47 3.24 -11.03
N LEU A 212 8.13 3.43 -9.89
CA LEU A 212 8.00 4.68 -9.14
C LEU A 212 8.97 5.74 -9.68
N SER A 213 8.45 6.95 -9.91
CA SER A 213 9.23 8.11 -10.34
C SER A 213 9.00 9.29 -9.41
N ARG A 214 10.03 10.12 -9.20
CA ARG A 214 9.86 11.42 -8.51
C ARG A 214 9.52 12.49 -9.54
N VAL A 215 8.46 13.24 -9.28
CA VAL A 215 8.09 14.42 -10.07
C VAL A 215 8.13 15.67 -9.20
N VAL A 216 8.41 16.82 -9.82
CA VAL A 216 8.28 18.13 -9.19
C VAL A 216 6.85 18.61 -9.38
N VAL A 217 6.15 18.93 -8.29
CA VAL A 217 4.78 19.43 -8.34
C VAL A 217 4.81 20.96 -8.24
N ARG A 218 4.05 21.64 -9.10
CA ARG A 218 3.88 23.10 -9.01
C ARG A 218 2.89 23.41 -7.89
N ASN A 219 3.22 24.41 -7.06
CA ASN A 219 2.28 24.96 -6.07
C ASN A 219 1.22 25.79 -6.76
#